data_AF-E0WRC0-F1
#
_entry.id   AF-E0WRC0-F1
#
_cell.length_a   1.000
_cell.length_b   1.000
_cell.length_c   1.000
_cell.angle_alpha   90.00
_cell.angle_beta   90.00
_cell.angle_gamma   90.00
#
_symmetry.space_group_name_H-M   'P 1'
#
loop_
_entity.id
_entity.type
_entity.pdbx_description
1 polymer ?
#
loop_
_entity_poly.entity_id
_entity_poly.type
_entity_poly.pdbx_seq_one_letter_code
_entity_poly.pdbx_strand_id
1 'polypeptide(L)'
;MFLDTSDVGYQISGGKDDDNLQGGRGDDRYQYALGDGHDILCDRGGQDRLEFSSINKEQLWLQKSGEDLKVLIQGTPEAGSVIIKNYYTDDTASKIETLSVSGYQLVGSNIDALAQAMTGFSSPESSGALPVARFNSQLSSLWLAMPA
;
A
#
# COMPACT_ATOMS: atom_id res chain seq x y z
N MET A 1 17.37 -3.27 23.60
CA MET A 1 16.15 -2.49 23.87
C MET A 1 16.42 -1.10 23.33
N PHE A 2 15.96 -0.80 22.11
CA PHE A 2 16.05 0.55 21.55
C PHE A 2 14.72 1.22 21.84
N LEU A 3 14.74 2.22 22.72
CA LEU A 3 13.64 3.14 22.96
C LEU A 3 13.78 4.23 21.90
N ASP A 4 13.11 4.06 20.77
CA ASP A 4 12.89 5.15 19.81
C ASP A 4 11.84 6.09 20.44
N THR A 5 12.32 7.17 21.06
CA THR A 5 11.49 8.23 21.68
C THR A 5 11.43 9.48 20.82
N SER A 6 11.94 9.41 19.60
CA SER A 6 11.93 10.50 18.66
C SER A 6 10.80 10.26 17.68
N ASP A 7 9.77 11.10 17.71
CA ASP A 7 8.72 11.16 16.68
C ASP A 7 9.32 11.73 15.36
N VAL A 8 10.48 11.21 14.93
CA VAL A 8 11.21 11.65 13.74
C VAL A 8 10.85 10.75 12.58
N GLY A 9 10.45 11.36 11.47
CA GLY A 9 10.19 10.62 10.24
C GLY A 9 11.47 10.13 9.56
N TYR A 10 11.46 8.89 9.09
CA TYR A 10 12.52 8.22 8.37
C TYR A 10 12.19 8.05 6.88
N GLN A 11 13.23 7.91 6.06
CA GLN A 11 13.08 7.42 4.67
C GLN A 11 13.59 5.98 4.63
N ILE A 12 12.72 5.06 4.23
CA ILE A 12 12.91 3.63 4.41
C ILE A 12 12.70 2.91 3.07
N SER A 13 13.68 2.10 2.69
CA SER A 13 13.62 1.24 1.50
C SER A 13 14.41 -0.03 1.79
N GLY A 14 13.83 -1.18 1.48
CA GLY A 14 14.51 -2.48 1.53
C GLY A 14 15.38 -2.71 0.30
N GLY A 15 14.84 -2.34 -0.86
CA GLY A 15 15.48 -2.56 -2.15
C GLY A 15 15.04 -3.90 -2.71
N LYS A 16 15.98 -4.66 -3.26
CA LYS A 16 15.67 -5.99 -3.78
C LYS A 16 15.65 -7.03 -2.67
N ASP A 17 14.94 -8.12 -2.95
CA ASP A 17 14.66 -9.26 -2.06
C ASP A 17 13.52 -8.96 -1.08
N ASP A 18 13.15 -9.94 -0.26
CA ASP A 18 12.00 -9.81 0.66
C ASP A 18 12.43 -9.16 1.98
N ASP A 19 11.96 -7.93 2.24
CA ASP A 19 12.40 -7.14 3.39
C ASP A 19 11.36 -7.00 4.51
N ASN A 20 11.86 -6.76 5.73
CA ASN A 20 11.04 -6.37 6.88
C ASN A 20 11.43 -4.97 7.36
N LEU A 21 10.55 -4.00 7.08
CA LEU A 21 10.77 -2.58 7.27
C LEU A 21 9.99 -2.08 8.49
N GLN A 22 10.68 -1.35 9.37
CA GLN A 22 10.10 -0.78 10.59
C GLN A 22 10.27 0.73 10.59
N GLY A 23 9.16 1.47 10.59
CA GLY A 23 9.17 2.93 10.71
C GLY A 23 9.35 3.40 12.14
N GLY A 24 8.53 2.86 13.04
CA GLY A 24 8.53 3.32 14.42
C GLY A 24 7.51 4.44 14.57
N ARG A 25 7.88 5.53 15.23
CA ARG A 25 7.02 6.71 15.38
C ARG A 25 7.56 7.85 14.52
N GLY A 26 6.68 8.75 14.11
CA GLY A 26 7.02 9.92 13.31
C GLY A 26 6.48 9.75 11.89
N ASP A 27 6.64 10.78 11.05
CA ASP A 27 6.11 10.77 9.69
C ASP A 27 7.06 10.06 8.71
N ASP A 28 6.93 8.75 8.61
CA ASP A 28 7.80 7.86 7.84
C ASP A 28 7.43 7.79 6.35
N ARG A 29 8.44 7.53 5.53
CA ARG A 29 8.33 7.36 4.08
C ARG A 29 8.95 6.06 3.64
N TYR A 30 8.10 5.09 3.34
CA TYR A 30 8.46 3.81 2.77
C TYR A 30 8.49 3.91 1.24
N GLN A 31 9.52 3.35 0.62
CA GLN A 31 9.70 3.33 -0.83
C GLN A 31 9.75 1.89 -1.33
N TYR A 32 8.93 1.60 -2.33
CA TYR A 32 8.90 0.32 -3.04
C TYR A 32 9.01 0.58 -4.55
N ALA A 33 9.93 -0.09 -5.22
CA ALA A 33 10.10 -0.08 -6.67
C ALA A 33 9.65 -1.40 -7.30
N LEU A 34 9.33 -1.36 -8.59
CA LEU A 34 9.07 -2.58 -9.35
C LEU A 34 10.28 -3.53 -9.27
N GLY A 35 10.03 -4.79 -8.90
CA GLY A 35 11.07 -5.81 -8.76
C GLY A 35 11.76 -5.85 -7.39
N ASP A 36 11.28 -5.09 -6.41
CA ASP A 36 11.84 -5.10 -5.04
C ASP A 36 11.57 -6.45 -4.35
N GLY A 37 10.37 -7.01 -4.44
CA GLY A 37 10.09 -8.36 -3.93
C GLY A 37 8.82 -8.41 -3.11
N HIS A 38 8.85 -9.13 -1.98
CA HIS A 38 7.73 -9.25 -1.05
C HIS A 38 8.05 -8.64 0.32
N ASP A 39 7.70 -7.37 0.48
CA ASP A 39 8.05 -6.60 1.67
C ASP A 39 6.96 -6.63 2.73
N ILE A 40 7.39 -6.49 3.98
CA ILE A 40 6.54 -6.37 5.16
C ILE A 40 6.88 -5.07 5.88
N LEU A 41 5.88 -4.22 6.07
CA LEU A 41 5.98 -2.94 6.77
C LEU A 41 5.29 -3.04 8.13
N CYS A 42 5.95 -2.53 9.15
CA CYS A 42 5.42 -2.40 10.51
C CYS A 42 5.55 -0.95 10.99
N ASP A 43 4.40 -0.32 11.23
CA ASP A 43 4.32 1.07 11.70
C ASP A 43 3.82 1.18 13.16
N ARG A 44 4.16 2.28 13.83
CA ARG A 44 3.76 2.59 15.21
C ARG A 44 3.32 4.05 15.40
N GLY A 45 3.09 4.80 14.34
CA GLY A 45 2.24 5.97 14.28
C GLY A 45 2.91 7.20 13.68
N GLY A 46 2.15 7.94 12.88
CA GLY A 46 2.63 9.14 12.20
C GLY A 46 1.61 9.59 11.16
N GLN A 47 2.06 10.40 10.22
CA GLN A 47 1.40 10.62 8.93
C GLN A 47 2.27 9.98 7.85
N ASP A 48 2.14 8.67 7.73
CA ASP A 48 3.06 7.82 7.02
C ASP A 48 2.67 7.65 5.55
N ARG A 49 3.70 7.44 4.72
CA ARG A 49 3.53 7.33 3.29
C ARG A 49 4.27 6.13 2.72
N LEU A 50 3.57 5.36 1.89
CA LEU A 50 4.18 4.36 1.01
C LEU A 50 4.17 4.88 -0.43
N GLU A 51 5.37 5.01 -1.01
CA GLU A 51 5.63 5.54 -2.33
C GLU A 51 6.05 4.42 -3.28
N PHE A 52 5.24 4.19 -4.31
CA PHE A 52 5.52 3.22 -5.37
C PHE A 52 6.18 3.91 -6.56
N SER A 53 7.33 3.39 -6.98
CA SER A 53 8.09 3.88 -8.15
C SER A 53 8.16 2.83 -9.26
N SER A 54 8.22 3.28 -10.52
CA SER A 54 8.20 2.40 -11.71
C SER A 54 6.96 1.49 -11.81
N ILE A 55 5.87 1.87 -11.14
CA ILE A 55 4.59 1.14 -11.09
C ILE A 55 3.45 2.12 -11.42
N ASN A 56 2.45 1.67 -12.16
CA ASN A 56 1.21 2.43 -12.40
C ASN A 56 0.12 2.05 -11.39
N LYS A 57 -0.81 2.96 -11.10
CA LYS A 57 -1.91 2.67 -10.15
C LYS A 57 -2.78 1.48 -10.59
N GLU A 58 -2.92 1.25 -11.88
CA GLU A 58 -3.66 0.11 -12.45
C GLU A 58 -2.99 -1.25 -12.17
N GLN A 59 -1.71 -1.25 -11.78
CA GLN A 59 -0.97 -2.46 -11.41
C GLN A 59 -1.10 -2.79 -9.92
N LEU A 60 -1.66 -1.88 -9.10
CA LEU A 60 -1.83 -2.09 -7.67
C LEU A 60 -3.19 -2.74 -7.39
N TRP A 61 -3.15 -3.88 -6.69
CA TRP A 61 -4.33 -4.56 -6.18
C TRP A 61 -4.29 -4.62 -4.67
N LEU A 62 -5.17 -3.87 -4.02
CA LEU A 62 -5.26 -3.79 -2.57
C LEU A 62 -6.21 -4.84 -2.03
N GLN A 63 -5.83 -5.52 -0.97
CA GLN A 63 -6.66 -6.55 -0.35
C GLN A 63 -6.53 -6.48 1.17
N LYS A 64 -7.67 -6.54 1.87
CA LYS A 64 -7.69 -6.84 3.29
C LYS A 64 -7.45 -8.33 3.49
N SER A 65 -6.41 -8.68 4.25
CA SER A 65 -6.06 -10.07 4.56
C SER A 65 -5.96 -10.22 6.08
N GLY A 66 -7.02 -10.73 6.71
CA GLY A 66 -7.11 -10.73 8.18
C GLY A 66 -7.05 -9.30 8.74
N GLU A 67 -6.03 -9.03 9.55
CA GLU A 67 -5.75 -7.72 10.14
C GLU A 67 -4.77 -6.86 9.31
N ASP A 68 -4.22 -7.42 8.24
CA ASP A 68 -3.22 -6.76 7.40
C ASP A 68 -3.84 -6.15 6.14
N LEU A 69 -3.21 -5.10 5.62
CA LEU A 69 -3.43 -4.61 4.26
C LEU A 69 -2.34 -5.17 3.35
N LYS A 70 -2.73 -5.87 2.29
CA LYS A 70 -1.82 -6.36 1.26
C LYS A 70 -1.98 -5.54 -0.01
N VAL A 71 -0.88 -5.09 -0.58
CA VAL A 71 -0.81 -4.46 -1.90
C VAL A 71 -0.06 -5.41 -2.83
N LEU A 72 -0.74 -5.96 -3.81
CA LEU A 72 -0.15 -6.83 -4.84
C LEU A 72 0.21 -5.99 -6.06
N ILE A 73 1.37 -6.26 -6.65
CA ILE A 73 1.77 -5.70 -7.94
C ILE A 73 1.46 -6.75 -9.02
N GLN A 74 0.60 -6.41 -9.96
CA GLN A 74 0.11 -7.32 -11.01
C GLN A 74 0.45 -6.83 -12.42
N GLY A 75 0.27 -7.72 -13.41
CA GLY A 75 0.42 -7.39 -14.84
C GLY A 75 1.86 -7.21 -15.31
N THR A 76 2.84 -7.76 -14.59
CA THR A 76 4.28 -7.63 -14.87
C THR A 76 5.03 -8.90 -14.42
N PRO A 77 6.11 -9.32 -15.11
CA PRO A 77 6.95 -10.43 -14.67
C PRO A 77 7.74 -10.13 -13.40
N GLU A 78 7.94 -8.86 -13.07
CA GLU A 78 8.61 -8.38 -11.84
C GLU A 78 7.58 -8.13 -10.72
N ALA A 79 6.51 -8.94 -10.70
CA ALA A 79 5.46 -8.86 -9.70
C ALA A 79 6.02 -9.09 -8.29
N GLY A 80 5.41 -8.43 -7.32
CA GLY A 80 5.80 -8.48 -5.92
C GLY A 80 4.63 -8.03 -5.03
N SER A 81 4.92 -7.75 -3.76
CA SER A 81 3.88 -7.27 -2.84
C SER A 81 4.42 -6.49 -1.67
N VAL A 82 3.57 -5.64 -1.11
CA VAL A 82 3.80 -5.01 0.19
C VAL A 82 2.70 -5.46 1.16
N ILE A 83 3.07 -5.88 2.36
CA ILE A 83 2.14 -6.17 3.46
C ILE A 83 2.33 -5.12 4.54
N ILE A 84 1.29 -4.33 4.82
CA ILE A 84 1.24 -3.44 5.97
C ILE A 84 0.60 -4.19 7.13
N LYS A 85 1.41 -4.52 8.14
CA LYS A 85 0.99 -5.31 9.30
C LYS A 85 0.03 -4.55 10.19
N ASN A 86 -0.99 -5.24 10.70
CA ASN A 86 -1.93 -4.73 11.71
C ASN A 86 -2.75 -3.49 11.28
N TYR A 87 -2.79 -3.18 9.98
CA TYR A 87 -3.49 -2.03 9.41
C TYR A 87 -4.97 -1.92 9.81
N TYR A 88 -5.63 -3.06 10.05
CA TYR A 88 -7.05 -3.16 10.40
C TYR A 88 -7.30 -3.53 11.87
N THR A 89 -6.29 -3.45 12.73
CA THR A 89 -6.49 -3.58 14.18
C THR A 89 -7.14 -2.31 14.75
N ASP A 90 -7.61 -2.37 16.00
CA ASP A 90 -8.14 -1.20 16.70
C ASP A 90 -7.05 -0.14 16.99
N ASP A 91 -5.78 -0.52 16.93
CA ASP A 91 -4.66 0.40 17.01
C ASP A 91 -4.41 1.04 15.64
N THR A 92 -4.83 2.30 15.51
CA THR A 92 -4.64 3.05 14.27
C THR A 92 -3.20 3.45 14.03
N ALA A 93 -2.30 3.27 15.01
CA ALA A 93 -0.89 3.64 14.87
C ALA A 93 -0.13 2.75 13.88
N SER A 94 -0.68 1.60 13.45
CA SER A 94 -0.06 0.75 12.43
C SER A 94 -0.55 1.03 11.01
N LYS A 95 -1.35 2.08 10.81
CA LYS A 95 -1.82 2.47 9.48
C LYS A 95 -0.72 3.19 8.71
N ILE A 96 -0.86 3.15 7.39
CA ILE A 96 -0.17 4.05 6.47
C ILE A 96 -1.24 4.96 5.90
N GLU A 97 -1.08 6.27 6.09
CA GLU A 97 -2.13 7.25 5.80
C GLU A 97 -2.20 7.57 4.32
N THR A 98 -1.08 7.46 3.60
CA THR A 98 -1.00 7.79 2.17
C THR A 98 -0.30 6.70 1.36
N LEU A 99 -0.95 6.24 0.29
CA LEU A 99 -0.29 5.49 -0.77
C LEU A 99 -0.14 6.40 -1.98
N SER A 100 1.04 6.49 -2.58
CA SER A 100 1.25 7.29 -3.78
C SER A 100 1.95 6.51 -4.89
N VAL A 101 1.56 6.77 -6.13
CA VAL A 101 2.04 6.06 -7.30
C VAL A 101 1.82 6.92 -8.54
N SER A 102 2.85 7.08 -9.38
CA SER A 102 2.74 7.73 -10.70
C SER A 102 1.90 9.02 -10.76
N GLY A 103 2.08 9.93 -9.79
CA GLY A 103 1.35 11.21 -9.72
C GLY A 103 -0.08 11.14 -9.15
N TYR A 104 -0.48 9.99 -8.62
CA TYR A 104 -1.75 9.80 -7.91
C TYR A 104 -1.51 9.39 -6.47
N GLN A 105 -2.52 9.59 -5.62
CA GLN A 105 -2.52 9.14 -4.24
C GLN A 105 -3.87 8.59 -3.78
N LEU A 106 -3.82 7.64 -2.85
CA LEU A 106 -4.93 7.26 -1.97
C LEU A 106 -4.62 7.80 -0.58
N VAL A 107 -5.63 8.29 0.11
CA VAL A 107 -5.49 8.87 1.46
C VAL A 107 -6.53 8.27 2.38
N GLY A 108 -6.10 7.80 3.55
CA GLY A 108 -6.95 7.32 4.64
C GLY A 108 -8.04 6.36 4.15
N SER A 109 -9.30 6.74 4.33
CA SER A 109 -10.45 5.89 4.00
C SER A 109 -10.58 5.51 2.53
N ASN A 110 -9.92 6.22 1.59
CA ASN A 110 -9.87 5.79 0.19
C ASN A 110 -9.04 4.52 0.01
N ILE A 111 -8.01 4.31 0.83
CA ILE A 111 -7.23 3.06 0.88
C ILE A 111 -8.16 1.93 1.33
N ASP A 112 -8.90 2.14 2.42
CA ASP A 112 -9.86 1.18 2.95
C ASP A 112 -10.97 0.84 1.93
N ALA A 113 -11.54 1.85 1.29
CA ALA A 113 -12.60 1.66 0.30
C ALA A 113 -12.11 0.88 -0.92
N LEU A 114 -10.89 1.18 -1.41
CA LEU A 114 -10.30 0.46 -2.53
C LEU A 114 -10.00 -1.00 -2.15
N ALA A 115 -9.38 -1.22 -0.99
CA ALA A 115 -9.05 -2.55 -0.50
C ALA A 115 -10.31 -3.41 -0.28
N GLN A 116 -11.36 -2.85 0.33
CA GLN A 116 -12.63 -3.55 0.53
C GLN A 116 -13.30 -3.88 -0.79
N ALA A 117 -13.34 -2.91 -1.70
CA ALA A 117 -13.90 -3.11 -3.03
C ALA A 117 -13.18 -4.26 -3.74
N MET A 118 -11.84 -4.22 -3.84
CA MET A 118 -11.02 -5.24 -4.49
C MET A 118 -11.05 -6.60 -3.78
N THR A 119 -11.10 -6.65 -2.44
CA THR A 119 -11.22 -7.92 -1.67
C THR A 119 -12.51 -8.66 -1.99
N GLY A 120 -13.60 -7.93 -2.24
CA GLY A 120 -14.90 -8.51 -2.60
C GLY A 120 -14.93 -9.14 -4.00
N PHE A 121 -13.91 -8.90 -4.83
CA PHE A 121 -13.73 -9.60 -6.09
C PHE A 121 -12.81 -10.80 -5.84
N SER A 122 -13.25 -11.99 -6.24
CA SER A 122 -12.31 -13.06 -6.61
C SER A 122 -11.34 -12.42 -7.60
N SER A 123 -10.05 -12.29 -7.23
CA SER A 123 -8.98 -11.60 -7.98
C SER A 123 -9.18 -11.72 -9.50
N PRO A 124 -8.81 -10.72 -10.32
CA PRO A 124 -9.10 -10.69 -11.76
C PRO A 124 -8.69 -11.96 -12.52
N GLU A 125 -7.79 -12.74 -11.95
CA GLU A 125 -7.27 -14.03 -12.44
C GLU A 125 -8.22 -15.22 -12.20
N SER A 126 -9.19 -15.11 -11.29
CA SER A 126 -10.10 -16.18 -10.84
C SER A 126 -11.52 -16.09 -11.39
N SER A 127 -11.91 -14.96 -12.01
CA SER A 127 -13.28 -14.77 -12.53
C SER A 127 -13.38 -14.68 -14.06
N GLY A 128 -12.27 -14.69 -14.81
CA GLY A 128 -12.28 -14.60 -16.29
C GLY A 128 -12.97 -13.35 -16.87
N ALA A 129 -13.45 -12.45 -16.01
CA ALA A 129 -14.18 -11.25 -16.34
C ALA A 129 -13.30 -10.07 -15.93
N LEU A 130 -12.95 -9.24 -16.91
CA LEU A 130 -12.38 -7.93 -16.65
C LEU A 130 -13.29 -7.21 -15.66
N PRO A 131 -12.74 -6.51 -14.65
CA PRO A 131 -13.54 -5.63 -13.81
C PRO A 131 -14.40 -4.72 -14.71
N VAL A 132 -15.72 -4.77 -14.52
CA VAL A 132 -16.69 -4.09 -15.41
C VAL A 132 -16.35 -2.59 -15.45
N ALA A 133 -16.48 -1.92 -16.60
CA ALA A 133 -16.06 -0.53 -16.78
C ALA A 133 -16.56 0.45 -15.68
N ARG A 134 -17.76 0.19 -15.12
CA ARG A 134 -18.32 0.96 -13.99
C ARG A 134 -17.53 0.77 -12.70
N PHE A 135 -17.11 -0.46 -12.41
CA PHE A 135 -16.27 -0.77 -11.27
C PHE A 135 -14.90 -0.09 -11.40
N ASN A 136 -14.26 -0.18 -12.57
CA ASN A 136 -13.02 0.54 -12.86
C ASN A 136 -13.18 2.07 -12.69
N SER A 137 -14.33 2.63 -13.09
CA SER A 137 -14.59 4.07 -12.91
C SER A 137 -14.74 4.48 -11.43
N GLN A 138 -15.38 3.66 -10.61
CA GLN A 138 -15.53 3.93 -9.17
C GLN A 138 -14.19 3.80 -8.45
N LEU A 139 -13.42 2.75 -8.73
CA LEU A 139 -12.08 2.60 -8.16
C LEU A 139 -11.15 3.74 -8.59
N SER A 140 -11.23 4.17 -9.85
CA SER A 140 -10.45 5.30 -10.35
C SER A 140 -10.78 6.61 -9.64
N SER A 141 -12.02 6.80 -9.17
CA SER A 141 -12.42 8.01 -8.45
C SER A 141 -11.88 8.11 -7.01
N LEU A 142 -11.39 7.00 -6.45
CA LEU A 142 -10.74 7.00 -5.14
C LEU A 142 -9.31 7.58 -5.20
N TRP A 143 -8.66 7.47 -6.37
CA TRP A 143 -7.35 8.04 -6.61
C TRP A 143 -7.46 9.55 -6.83
N LEU A 144 -6.72 10.31 -6.02
CA LEU A 144 -6.59 11.75 -6.16
C LEU A 144 -5.34 12.07 -6.99
N ALA A 145 -5.45 12.97 -7.95
CA ALA A 145 -4.28 13.49 -8.65
C ALA A 145 -3.45 14.35 -7.70
N MET A 146 -2.13 14.13 -7.67
CA MET A 146 -1.21 14.98 -6.95
C MET A 146 -0.99 16.28 -7.74
N PRO A 147 -0.94 17.45 -7.09
CA PRO A 147 -0.59 18.69 -7.77
C PRO A 147 0.83 18.60 -8.36
N ALA A 148 0.99 19.19 -9.55
CA ALA A 148 2.28 19.33 -10.24
C ALA A 148 3.18 20.38 -9.57
#